data_AF-A0A024UUJ4-F1
#
_entry.id   AF-A0A024UUJ4-F1
#
_cell.length_a   1.000
_cell.length_b   1.000
_cell.length_c   1.000
_cell.angle_alpha   90.00
_cell.angle_beta   90.00
_cell.angle_gamma   90.00
#
_symmetry.space_group_name_H-M   'P 1'
#
loop_
_entity.id
_entity.type
_entity.pdbx_description
1 polymer ?
#
loop_
_entity_poly.entity_id
_entity_poly.type
_entity_poly.pdbx_seq_one_letter_code
_entity_poly.pdbx_strand_id
1 'polypeptide(L)'
;MSLPAVRWPTFGSRGSRSSSMDSLSHYARIWPQCVYYALRQYFQAQEIVTPATVINMLSVGVCIGANQVLIYGIEGVLPGLGFIGSPLAQFAAAIFQPLALILYSCFFRRHHEKTWYGFTWECLERERVKRFLLLSLGMTVNMAMDEWVYSFATSLASYLGPTVLSANSIIYNLWNLVFGVYWGFGLPTQVRVANFLGSYQPDRAKRTMWVGFVLGAFASVGSALVVFLFRYPIVDAFTPDPDLQATIHVALPIFCIAVSLSGLHLVLAAVVEGMSLASTLVCITGVGSWAILLPCAYLFGVVWNGGLPGLWWGSVLGELAKFAMMAGFLYHIDWDEMGMLAVKMSEGEMDDEEVEEDVIRRMTRSMSTPSLLSNPVLSNFSTPQQVRPHHRLSEDDRMLHLLHAAAKNANRSYRTADSL
;
A
#
# COMPACT_ATOMS: atom_id res chain seq x y z
N MET A 1 -44.02 -39.62 -4.98
CA MET A 1 -43.47 -38.25 -5.09
C MET A 1 -42.13 -38.23 -4.36
N SER A 2 -41.06 -38.47 -5.10
CA SER A 2 -39.68 -38.43 -4.63
C SER A 2 -38.90 -37.59 -5.65
N LEU A 3 -38.21 -36.57 -5.14
CA LEU A 3 -37.41 -35.61 -5.91
C LEU A 3 -36.26 -36.32 -6.65
N PRO A 4 -35.90 -35.91 -7.88
CA PRO A 4 -34.77 -36.50 -8.58
C PRO A 4 -33.45 -35.97 -8.02
N ALA A 5 -32.53 -36.89 -7.72
CA ALA A 5 -31.18 -36.60 -7.28
C ALA A 5 -30.36 -35.94 -8.40
N VAL A 6 -29.78 -34.77 -8.10
CA VAL A 6 -28.80 -34.08 -8.95
C VAL A 6 -27.53 -34.94 -9.01
N ARG A 7 -27.27 -35.55 -10.18
CA ARG A 7 -25.98 -36.20 -10.49
C ARG A 7 -24.98 -35.13 -10.91
N TRP A 8 -23.97 -34.90 -10.09
CA TRP A 8 -22.77 -34.15 -10.47
C TRP A 8 -21.99 -34.92 -11.56
N PRO A 9 -21.40 -34.25 -12.57
CA PRO A 9 -20.56 -34.93 -13.54
C PRO A 9 -19.26 -35.39 -12.86
N THR A 10 -18.95 -36.68 -12.95
CA THR A 10 -17.67 -37.23 -12.51
C THR A 10 -16.54 -36.72 -13.41
N PHE A 11 -15.69 -35.86 -12.87
CA PHE A 11 -14.46 -35.39 -13.52
C PHE A 11 -13.52 -36.58 -13.79
N GLY A 12 -13.32 -36.88 -15.08
CA GLY A 12 -12.41 -37.92 -15.55
C GLY A 12 -10.95 -37.62 -15.23
N SER A 13 -10.20 -38.67 -14.90
CA SER A 13 -8.84 -38.73 -14.33
C SER A 13 -7.68 -38.25 -15.22
N ARG A 14 -7.90 -37.33 -16.17
CA ARG A 14 -6.83 -36.66 -16.94
C ARG A 14 -6.51 -35.22 -16.49
N GLY A 15 -7.32 -34.64 -15.61
CA GLY A 15 -7.15 -33.25 -15.11
C GLY A 15 -6.30 -33.09 -13.84
N SER A 16 -5.87 -34.17 -13.19
CA SER A 16 -5.24 -34.04 -11.85
C SER A 16 -3.77 -33.58 -11.87
N ARG A 17 -3.04 -33.76 -12.99
CA ARG A 17 -1.64 -33.30 -13.11
C ARG A 17 -1.52 -31.82 -13.48
N SER A 18 -2.44 -31.30 -14.30
CA SER A 18 -2.45 -29.85 -14.60
C SER A 18 -2.88 -29.07 -13.36
N SER A 19 -3.97 -29.47 -12.69
CA SER A 19 -4.43 -28.76 -11.49
C SER A 19 -3.42 -28.76 -10.34
N SER A 20 -2.61 -29.82 -10.20
CA SER A 20 -1.53 -29.88 -9.22
C SER A 20 -0.34 -29.00 -9.59
N MET A 21 0.03 -28.93 -10.87
CA MET A 21 1.10 -28.04 -11.36
C MET A 21 0.68 -26.57 -11.30
N ASP A 22 -0.59 -26.27 -11.61
CA ASP A 22 -1.18 -24.94 -11.50
C ASP A 22 -1.16 -24.49 -10.04
N SER A 23 -1.62 -25.34 -9.12
CA SER A 23 -1.57 -25.07 -7.68
C SER A 23 -0.12 -24.88 -7.18
N LEU A 24 0.81 -25.77 -7.57
CA LEU A 24 2.22 -25.66 -7.18
C LEU A 24 2.87 -24.39 -7.72
N SER A 25 2.58 -23.98 -8.96
CA SER A 25 3.09 -22.73 -9.54
C SER A 25 2.53 -21.50 -8.84
N HIS A 26 1.26 -21.53 -8.43
CA HIS A 26 0.63 -20.48 -7.64
C HIS A 26 1.28 -20.35 -6.26
N TYR A 27 1.46 -21.45 -5.53
CA TYR A 27 2.12 -21.42 -4.22
C TYR A 27 3.60 -21.05 -4.32
N ALA A 28 4.29 -21.49 -5.37
CA ALA A 28 5.70 -21.17 -5.59
C ALA A 28 5.92 -19.68 -5.89
N ARG A 29 4.95 -19.00 -6.52
CA ARG A 29 5.05 -17.56 -6.84
C ARG A 29 4.99 -16.65 -5.60
N ILE A 30 4.33 -17.11 -4.53
CA ILE A 30 4.11 -16.31 -3.32
C ILE A 30 5.45 -15.92 -2.69
N TRP A 31 6.38 -16.87 -2.54
CA TRP A 31 7.65 -16.62 -1.85
C TRP A 31 8.54 -15.56 -2.53
N PRO A 32 8.86 -15.65 -3.84
CA PRO A 32 9.61 -14.60 -4.53
C PRO A 32 8.93 -13.23 -4.43
N GLN A 33 7.61 -13.21 -4.50
CA GLN A 33 6.84 -11.97 -4.47
C GLN A 33 6.81 -11.35 -3.08
N CYS A 34 6.74 -12.15 -2.01
CA CYS A 34 6.92 -11.68 -0.63
C CYS A 34 8.31 -11.07 -0.42
N VAL A 35 9.36 -11.73 -0.92
CA VAL A 35 10.75 -11.22 -0.85
C VAL A 35 10.86 -9.89 -1.60
N TYR A 36 10.29 -9.81 -2.80
CA TYR A 36 10.27 -8.57 -3.58
C TYR A 36 9.54 -7.43 -2.86
N TYR A 37 8.35 -7.68 -2.32
CA TYR A 37 7.59 -6.67 -1.58
C TYR A 37 8.34 -6.20 -0.33
N ALA A 38 8.95 -7.10 0.44
CA ALA A 38 9.75 -6.74 1.61
C ALA A 38 10.94 -5.84 1.24
N LEU A 39 11.70 -6.22 0.21
CA LEU A 39 12.84 -5.43 -0.29
C LEU A 39 12.39 -4.08 -0.85
N ARG A 40 11.31 -4.08 -1.65
CA ARG A 40 10.73 -2.86 -2.20
C ARG A 40 10.30 -1.91 -1.09
N GLN A 41 9.58 -2.38 -0.08
CA GLN A 41 9.13 -1.57 1.05
C GLN A 41 10.32 -1.01 1.84
N TYR A 42 11.38 -1.80 2.02
CA TYR A 42 12.62 -1.35 2.67
C TYR A 42 13.31 -0.20 1.94
N PHE A 43 13.40 -0.26 0.60
CA PHE A 43 13.96 0.84 -0.19
C PHE A 43 13.00 2.04 -0.29
N GLN A 44 11.69 1.79 -0.35
CA GLN A 44 10.67 2.84 -0.36
C GLN A 44 10.68 3.65 0.94
N ALA A 45 10.86 3.01 2.10
CA ALA A 45 11.01 3.71 3.38
C ALA A 45 12.19 4.71 3.38
N GLN A 46 13.24 4.40 2.61
CA GLN A 46 14.42 5.26 2.42
C GLN A 46 14.26 6.29 1.27
N GLU A 47 13.07 6.38 0.68
CA GLU A 47 12.75 7.21 -0.49
C GLU A 47 13.52 6.81 -1.77
N ILE A 48 14.11 5.60 -1.82
CA ILE A 48 14.81 5.07 -2.98
C ILE A 48 13.84 4.25 -3.83
N VAL A 49 13.12 4.92 -4.74
CA VAL A 49 12.04 4.28 -5.53
C VAL A 49 12.43 3.95 -6.98
N THR A 50 13.40 4.68 -7.55
CA THR A 50 13.82 4.53 -8.96
C THR A 50 14.20 3.10 -9.36
N PRO A 51 14.98 2.34 -8.56
CA PRO A 51 15.36 0.98 -8.93
C PRO A 51 14.16 0.06 -9.10
N ALA A 52 13.23 0.10 -8.14
CA ALA A 52 12.01 -0.71 -8.19
C ALA A 52 11.15 -0.35 -9.40
N THR A 53 11.02 0.93 -9.74
CA THR A 53 10.25 1.37 -10.93
C THR A 53 10.83 0.84 -12.23
N VAL A 54 12.16 0.97 -12.42
CA VAL A 54 12.84 0.45 -13.63
C VAL A 54 12.67 -1.07 -13.74
N ILE A 55 12.84 -1.79 -12.62
CA ILE A 55 12.69 -3.25 -12.59
C ILE A 55 11.25 -3.68 -12.88
N ASN A 56 10.24 -2.99 -12.35
CA ASN A 56 8.84 -3.26 -12.68
C ASN A 56 8.58 -3.06 -14.18
N MET A 57 9.11 -2.00 -14.78
CA MET A 57 8.96 -1.74 -16.22
C MET A 57 9.64 -2.82 -17.08
N LEU A 58 10.85 -3.24 -16.71
CA LEU A 58 11.55 -4.36 -17.36
C LEU A 58 10.79 -5.68 -17.17
N SER A 59 10.20 -5.89 -15.98
CA SER A 59 9.42 -7.09 -15.67
C SER A 59 8.18 -7.22 -16.56
N VAL A 60 7.56 -6.11 -16.99
CA VAL A 60 6.48 -6.15 -17.99
C VAL A 60 7.00 -6.67 -19.32
N GLY A 61 8.16 -6.18 -19.78
CA GLY A 61 8.80 -6.66 -21.00
C GLY A 61 9.18 -8.15 -20.93
N VAL A 62 9.75 -8.58 -19.79
CA VAL A 62 10.04 -10.01 -19.53
C VAL A 62 8.76 -10.84 -19.56
N CYS A 63 7.68 -10.36 -18.96
CA CYS A 63 6.40 -11.05 -18.96
C CYS A 63 5.84 -11.19 -20.39
N ILE A 64 5.88 -10.13 -21.20
CA ILE A 64 5.42 -10.17 -22.60
C ILE A 64 6.26 -11.15 -23.42
N GLY A 65 7.59 -11.07 -23.33
CA GLY A 65 8.50 -11.97 -24.03
C GLY A 65 8.34 -13.43 -23.61
N ALA A 66 8.22 -13.67 -22.30
CA ALA A 66 8.01 -15.01 -21.75
C ALA A 66 6.64 -15.58 -22.16
N ASN A 67 5.59 -14.76 -22.20
CA ASN A 67 4.28 -15.20 -22.70
C ASN A 67 4.37 -15.57 -24.19
N GLN A 68 5.03 -14.75 -25.02
CA GLN A 68 5.18 -15.06 -26.44
C GLN A 68 5.91 -16.40 -26.64
N VAL A 69 7.02 -16.61 -25.94
CA VAL A 69 7.85 -17.81 -26.06
C VAL A 69 7.15 -19.05 -25.49
N LEU A 70 6.49 -18.95 -24.33
CA LEU A 70 5.91 -20.11 -23.65
C LEU A 70 4.55 -20.52 -24.22
N ILE A 71 3.75 -19.56 -24.70
CA ILE A 71 2.44 -19.85 -25.29
C ILE A 71 2.60 -20.34 -26.73
N TYR A 72 3.28 -19.56 -27.58
CA TYR A 72 3.40 -19.87 -29.01
C TYR A 72 4.57 -20.80 -29.34
N GLY A 73 5.54 -20.95 -28.44
CA GLY A 73 6.77 -21.69 -28.71
C GLY A 73 7.74 -20.90 -29.59
N ILE A 74 8.97 -21.41 -29.72
CA ILE A 74 9.93 -20.94 -30.72
C ILE A 74 10.02 -22.05 -31.76
N GLU A 75 9.68 -21.73 -33.02
CA GLU A 75 9.73 -22.68 -34.13
C GLU A 75 11.11 -23.37 -34.17
N GLY A 76 11.13 -24.68 -33.89
CA GLY A 76 12.32 -25.53 -33.95
C GLY A 76 13.01 -25.87 -32.63
N VAL A 77 12.70 -25.24 -31.49
CA VAL A 77 13.43 -25.49 -30.21
C VAL A 77 12.52 -25.96 -29.07
N LEU A 78 11.32 -25.40 -28.94
CA LEU A 78 10.41 -25.70 -27.84
C LEU A 78 8.96 -25.83 -28.33
N PRO A 79 8.27 -26.94 -28.04
CA PRO A 79 6.83 -27.03 -28.30
C PRO A 79 6.09 -26.03 -27.40
N GLY A 80 5.16 -25.26 -27.99
CA GLY A 80 4.35 -24.30 -27.25
C GLY A 80 3.55 -24.99 -26.15
N LEU A 81 3.63 -24.48 -24.92
CA LEU A 81 2.94 -25.02 -23.75
C LEU A 81 1.46 -24.60 -23.70
N GLY A 82 1.02 -23.81 -24.68
CA GLY A 82 -0.36 -23.33 -24.80
C GLY A 82 -0.77 -22.54 -23.56
N PHE A 83 -1.96 -22.82 -23.03
CA PHE A 83 -2.53 -22.12 -21.88
C PHE A 83 -1.66 -22.18 -20.62
N ILE A 84 -0.95 -23.30 -20.38
CA ILE A 84 -0.08 -23.49 -19.21
C ILE A 84 1.14 -22.56 -19.27
N GLY A 85 1.49 -22.04 -20.46
CA GLY A 85 2.59 -21.10 -20.64
C GLY A 85 2.40 -19.75 -19.91
N SER A 86 1.15 -19.29 -19.75
CA SER A 86 0.84 -17.99 -19.11
C SER A 86 1.21 -17.92 -17.62
N PRO A 87 0.77 -18.86 -16.74
CA PRO A 87 1.19 -18.85 -15.34
C PRO A 87 2.70 -19.06 -15.18
N LEU A 88 3.35 -19.85 -16.05
CA LEU A 88 4.81 -20.03 -16.06
C LEU A 88 5.55 -18.74 -16.42
N ALA A 89 5.05 -17.98 -17.41
CA ALA A 89 5.60 -16.67 -17.77
C ALA A 89 5.51 -15.68 -16.59
N GLN A 90 4.37 -15.67 -15.89
CA GLN A 90 4.19 -14.84 -14.70
C GLN A 90 5.11 -15.26 -13.56
N PHE A 91 5.35 -16.56 -13.38
CA PHE A 91 6.29 -17.07 -12.39
C PHE A 91 7.74 -16.66 -12.70
N ALA A 92 8.15 -16.73 -13.96
CA ALA A 92 9.48 -16.26 -14.39
C ALA A 92 9.67 -14.76 -14.11
N ALA A 93 8.65 -13.94 -14.41
CA ALA A 93 8.67 -12.52 -14.08
C ALA A 93 8.72 -12.27 -12.56
N ALA A 94 7.99 -13.06 -11.77
CA ALA A 94 7.97 -12.95 -10.31
C ALA A 94 9.31 -13.35 -9.65
N ILE A 95 10.10 -14.24 -10.25
CA ILE A 95 11.48 -14.54 -9.81
C ILE A 95 12.43 -13.44 -10.26
N PHE A 96 12.27 -12.91 -11.47
CA PHE A 96 13.11 -11.87 -12.00
C PHE A 96 13.10 -10.59 -11.14
N GLN A 97 11.92 -10.16 -10.68
CA GLN A 97 11.75 -8.95 -9.85
C GLN A 97 12.65 -8.89 -8.61
N PRO A 98 12.59 -9.83 -7.65
CA PRO A 98 13.43 -9.81 -6.45
C PRO A 98 14.92 -9.98 -6.80
N LEU A 99 15.26 -10.87 -7.75
CA LEU A 99 16.65 -11.10 -8.14
C LEU A 99 17.28 -9.84 -8.73
N ALA A 100 16.59 -9.17 -9.65
CA ALA A 100 17.05 -7.93 -10.26
C ALA A 100 17.19 -6.81 -9.21
N LEU A 101 16.27 -6.73 -8.25
CA LEU A 101 16.31 -5.72 -7.19
C LEU A 101 17.49 -5.95 -6.24
N ILE A 102 17.76 -7.20 -5.85
CA ILE A 102 18.92 -7.56 -5.03
C ILE A 102 20.22 -7.28 -5.81
N LEU A 103 20.31 -7.71 -7.06
CA LEU A 103 21.51 -7.55 -7.88
C LEU A 103 21.85 -6.06 -8.06
N TYR A 104 20.86 -5.24 -8.42
CA TYR A 104 21.10 -3.82 -8.68
C TYR A 104 21.30 -3.02 -7.37
N SER A 105 20.39 -3.17 -6.41
CA SER A 105 20.38 -2.31 -5.21
C SER A 105 21.37 -2.76 -4.14
N CYS A 106 21.59 -4.07 -3.98
CA CYS A 106 22.53 -4.60 -3.01
C CYS A 106 23.93 -4.74 -3.60
N PHE A 107 24.11 -5.41 -4.75
CA PHE A 107 25.46 -5.66 -5.28
C PHE A 107 26.07 -4.48 -6.04
N PHE A 108 25.31 -3.81 -6.92
CA PHE A 108 25.88 -2.79 -7.81
C PHE A 108 26.00 -1.41 -7.14
N ARG A 109 24.90 -0.90 -6.58
CA ARG A 109 24.87 0.45 -5.98
C ARG A 109 25.11 0.51 -4.48
N ARG A 110 25.02 -0.65 -3.80
CA ARG A 110 25.23 -0.79 -2.34
C ARG A 110 24.43 0.19 -1.46
N HIS A 111 23.19 0.49 -1.83
CA HIS A 111 22.35 1.43 -1.06
C HIS A 111 22.09 0.96 0.38
N HIS A 112 22.18 -0.35 0.63
CA HIS A 112 21.96 -0.98 1.92
C HIS A 112 23.06 -0.72 2.96
N GLU A 113 24.28 -0.33 2.57
CA GLU A 113 25.43 -0.23 3.49
C GLU A 113 25.22 0.76 4.65
N LYS A 114 24.36 1.78 4.48
CA LYS A 114 24.13 2.81 5.50
C LYS A 114 23.14 2.39 6.59
N THR A 115 22.25 1.45 6.29
CA THR A 115 21.08 1.14 7.12
C THR A 115 20.99 -0.34 7.49
N TRP A 116 21.74 -1.22 6.80
CA TRP A 116 21.79 -2.65 7.07
C TRP A 116 23.18 -3.07 7.56
N TYR A 117 23.29 -3.46 8.84
CA TYR A 117 24.55 -3.85 9.47
C TYR A 117 24.84 -5.36 9.46
N GLY A 118 23.98 -6.16 8.82
CA GLY A 118 24.10 -7.61 8.72
C GLY A 118 22.86 -8.35 9.22
N PHE A 119 22.85 -9.67 9.06
CA PHE A 119 21.82 -10.52 9.65
C PHE A 119 22.18 -10.82 11.10
N THR A 120 21.33 -10.36 12.02
CA THR A 120 21.46 -10.64 13.45
C THR A 120 20.19 -11.30 13.95
N TRP A 121 20.32 -12.37 14.75
CA TRP A 121 19.18 -13.05 15.36
C TRP A 121 18.47 -12.20 16.41
N GLU A 122 19.09 -11.12 16.89
CA GLU A 122 18.48 -10.07 17.72
C GLU A 122 17.24 -9.45 17.06
N CYS A 123 17.16 -9.45 15.72
CA CYS A 123 15.97 -8.99 15.01
C CYS A 123 14.73 -9.89 15.25
N LEU A 124 14.93 -11.16 15.62
CA LEU A 124 13.86 -12.12 15.92
C LEU A 124 13.45 -12.15 17.41
N GLU A 125 13.82 -11.13 18.18
CA GLU A 125 13.35 -10.98 19.55
C GLU A 125 11.81 -11.02 19.62
N ARG A 126 11.28 -11.82 20.54
CA ARG A 126 9.84 -12.13 20.65
C ARG A 126 8.97 -10.88 20.71
N GLU A 127 9.43 -9.85 21.43
CA GLU A 127 8.70 -8.59 21.59
C GLU A 127 8.64 -7.78 20.30
N ARG A 128 9.73 -7.73 19.53
CA ARG A 128 9.79 -7.06 18.23
C ARG A 128 8.88 -7.76 17.22
N VAL A 129 8.94 -9.09 17.18
CA VAL A 129 8.08 -9.91 16.31
C VAL A 129 6.61 -9.73 16.69
N LYS A 130 6.27 -9.74 17.99
CA LYS A 130 4.89 -9.52 18.44
C LYS A 130 4.37 -8.14 18.04
N ARG A 131 5.16 -7.08 18.21
CA ARG A 131 4.81 -5.71 17.78
C ARG A 131 4.59 -5.63 16.27
N PHE A 132 5.53 -6.16 15.49
CA PHE A 132 5.41 -6.21 14.03
C PHE A 132 4.16 -6.98 13.59
N LEU A 133 3.89 -8.15 14.18
CA LEU A 133 2.71 -8.96 13.85
C LEU A 133 1.42 -8.23 14.21
N LEU A 134 1.32 -7.57 15.37
CA LEU A 134 0.12 -6.85 15.77
C LEU A 134 -0.19 -5.69 14.81
N LEU A 135 0.85 -4.92 14.44
CA LEU A 135 0.71 -3.80 13.52
C LEU A 135 0.35 -4.27 12.10
N SER A 136 1.09 -5.25 11.58
CA SER A 136 0.84 -5.79 10.24
C SER A 136 -0.50 -6.52 10.14
N LEU A 137 -0.93 -7.22 11.20
CA LEU A 137 -2.25 -7.87 11.24
C LEU A 137 -3.37 -6.83 11.13
N GLY A 138 -3.30 -5.73 11.88
CA GLY A 138 -4.30 -4.66 11.82
C GLY A 138 -4.41 -4.06 10.41
N MET A 139 -3.27 -3.75 9.77
CA MET A 139 -3.24 -3.24 8.40
C MET A 139 -3.76 -4.27 7.38
N THR A 140 -3.41 -5.55 7.57
CA THR A 140 -3.87 -6.65 6.70
C THR A 140 -5.38 -6.82 6.79
N VAL A 141 -5.94 -6.75 8.01
CA VAL A 141 -7.39 -6.84 8.23
C VAL A 141 -8.11 -5.68 7.53
N ASN A 142 -7.59 -4.46 7.64
CA ASN A 142 -8.16 -3.31 6.94
C ASN A 142 -8.20 -3.54 5.41
N MET A 143 -7.07 -3.94 4.82
CA MET A 143 -6.97 -4.18 3.38
C MET A 143 -7.87 -5.34 2.93
N ALA A 144 -7.94 -6.41 3.71
CA ALA A 144 -8.82 -7.55 3.43
C ALA A 144 -10.30 -7.16 3.51
N MET A 145 -10.70 -6.37 4.51
CA MET A 145 -12.07 -5.88 4.65
C MET A 145 -12.49 -5.01 3.48
N ASP A 146 -11.59 -4.19 2.95
CA ASP A 146 -11.89 -3.33 1.80
C ASP A 146 -12.07 -4.16 0.52
N GLU A 147 -11.19 -5.13 0.25
CA GLU A 147 -11.27 -5.99 -0.94
C GLU A 147 -12.47 -6.97 -0.89
N TRP A 148 -12.74 -7.55 0.29
CA TRP A 148 -13.82 -8.53 0.44
C TRP A 148 -15.18 -7.93 0.17
N VAL A 149 -15.41 -6.66 0.52
CA VAL A 149 -16.68 -5.99 0.23
C VAL A 149 -16.95 -5.96 -1.28
N TYR A 150 -15.94 -5.74 -2.11
CA TYR A 150 -16.08 -5.76 -3.57
C TYR A 150 -16.28 -7.17 -4.12
N SER A 151 -15.74 -8.19 -3.47
CA SER A 151 -16.04 -9.60 -3.77
C SER A 151 -17.52 -9.93 -3.49
N PHE A 152 -18.07 -9.43 -2.38
CA PHE A 152 -19.50 -9.56 -2.07
C PHE A 152 -20.38 -8.75 -3.02
N ALA A 153 -19.99 -7.51 -3.37
CA ALA A 153 -20.71 -6.70 -4.35
C ALA A 153 -20.72 -7.37 -5.75
N THR A 154 -19.61 -7.99 -6.16
CA THR A 154 -19.53 -8.78 -7.39
C THR A 154 -20.41 -10.03 -7.31
N SER A 155 -20.55 -10.64 -6.12
CA SER A 155 -21.50 -11.72 -5.89
C SER A 155 -22.97 -11.26 -5.97
N LEU A 156 -23.28 -10.01 -5.62
CA LEU A 156 -24.60 -9.43 -5.88
C LEU A 156 -24.82 -9.19 -7.38
N ALA A 157 -23.79 -8.75 -8.10
CA ALA A 157 -23.85 -8.61 -9.56
C ALA A 157 -24.08 -9.96 -10.27
N SER A 158 -23.51 -11.06 -9.75
CA SER A 158 -23.73 -12.40 -10.30
C SER A 158 -25.17 -12.88 -10.11
N TYR A 159 -25.82 -12.51 -9.00
CA TYR A 159 -27.24 -12.80 -8.75
C TYR A 159 -28.17 -12.09 -9.75
N LEU A 160 -27.83 -10.88 -10.19
CA LEU A 160 -28.63 -10.09 -11.13
C LEU A 160 -28.58 -10.61 -12.58
N GLY A 161 -27.60 -11.45 -12.92
CA GLY A 161 -27.51 -12.14 -14.20
C GLY A 161 -26.13 -12.06 -14.86
N PRO A 162 -25.89 -12.90 -15.88
CA PRO A 162 -24.57 -13.05 -16.51
C PRO A 162 -24.11 -11.77 -17.24
N THR A 163 -25.03 -11.02 -17.85
CA THR A 163 -24.72 -9.74 -18.53
C THR A 163 -24.26 -8.68 -17.52
N VAL A 164 -24.93 -8.58 -16.37
CA VAL A 164 -24.58 -7.65 -15.29
C VAL A 164 -23.22 -7.99 -14.71
N LEU A 165 -22.96 -9.28 -14.44
CA LEU A 165 -21.67 -9.76 -13.95
C LEU A 165 -20.51 -9.45 -14.90
N SER A 166 -20.73 -9.67 -16.21
CA SER A 166 -19.72 -9.40 -17.24
C SER A 166 -19.44 -7.89 -17.32
N ALA A 167 -20.48 -7.05 -17.28
CA ALA A 167 -20.35 -5.60 -17.28
C ALA A 167 -19.60 -5.11 -16.04
N ASN A 168 -19.96 -5.62 -14.86
CA ASN A 168 -19.29 -5.30 -13.60
C ASN A 168 -17.80 -5.68 -13.64
N SER A 169 -17.46 -6.84 -14.24
CA SER A 169 -16.07 -7.29 -14.36
C SER A 169 -15.24 -6.35 -15.25
N ILE A 170 -15.80 -5.85 -16.35
CA ILE A 170 -15.14 -4.85 -17.20
C ILE A 170 -14.93 -3.54 -16.43
N ILE A 171 -15.95 -3.06 -15.71
CA ILE A 171 -15.83 -1.84 -14.91
C ILE A 171 -14.79 -2.01 -13.78
N TYR A 172 -14.72 -3.19 -13.15
CA TYR A 172 -13.71 -3.49 -12.13
C TYR A 172 -12.29 -3.52 -12.70
N ASN A 173 -12.10 -4.05 -13.91
CA ASN A 173 -10.81 -3.95 -14.61
C ASN A 173 -10.42 -2.49 -14.88
N LEU A 174 -11.40 -1.66 -15.28
CA LEU A 174 -11.18 -0.23 -15.45
C LEU A 174 -10.84 0.46 -14.11
N TRP A 175 -11.48 0.06 -13.01
CA TRP A 175 -11.11 0.51 -11.66
C TRP A 175 -9.62 0.28 -11.42
N ASN A 176 -9.15 -0.95 -11.59
CA ASN A 176 -7.76 -1.31 -11.28
C ASN A 176 -6.74 -0.46 -12.05
N LEU A 177 -7.04 -0.10 -13.30
CA LEU A 177 -6.21 0.81 -14.09
C LEU A 177 -6.15 2.22 -13.49
N VAL A 178 -7.31 2.76 -13.09
CA VAL A 178 -7.40 4.11 -12.52
C VAL A 178 -6.80 4.16 -11.11
N PHE A 179 -7.01 3.11 -10.31
CA PHE A 179 -6.43 2.93 -8.98
C PHE A 179 -4.92 3.06 -8.96
N GLY A 180 -4.23 2.47 -9.94
CA GLY A 180 -2.78 2.59 -10.06
C GLY A 180 -2.29 4.04 -10.15
N VAL A 181 -3.07 4.93 -10.76
CA VAL A 181 -2.71 6.34 -10.95
C VAL A 181 -2.72 7.10 -9.62
N TYR A 182 -3.82 7.06 -8.87
CA TYR A 182 -3.92 7.81 -7.61
C TYR A 182 -3.19 7.13 -6.46
N TRP A 183 -3.07 5.80 -6.46
CA TRP A 183 -2.19 5.09 -5.52
C TRP A 183 -0.72 5.49 -5.67
N GLY A 184 -0.30 5.84 -6.89
CA GLY A 184 1.02 6.41 -7.18
C GLY A 184 1.33 7.72 -6.42
N PHE A 185 0.30 8.47 -6.00
CA PHE A 185 0.44 9.66 -5.15
C PHE A 185 0.23 9.35 -3.66
N GLY A 186 -0.59 8.34 -3.34
CA GLY A 186 -0.81 7.87 -1.96
C GLY A 186 0.46 7.32 -1.31
N LEU A 187 1.15 6.39 -1.97
CA LEU A 187 2.35 5.73 -1.43
C LEU A 187 3.49 6.70 -1.05
N PRO A 188 3.91 7.66 -1.91
CA PRO A 188 4.94 8.63 -1.51
C PRO A 188 4.49 9.54 -0.36
N THR A 189 3.20 9.88 -0.30
CA THR A 189 2.63 10.70 0.78
C THR A 189 2.71 9.94 2.10
N GLN A 190 2.32 8.67 2.13
CA GLN A 190 2.44 7.77 3.27
C GLN A 190 3.89 7.71 3.79
N VAL A 191 4.84 7.40 2.90
CA VAL A 191 6.26 7.27 3.27
C VAL A 191 6.80 8.56 3.87
N ARG A 192 6.53 9.71 3.23
CA ARG A 192 7.05 11.00 3.71
C ARG A 192 6.40 11.44 5.01
N VAL A 193 5.09 11.24 5.18
CA VAL A 193 4.41 11.51 6.45
C VAL A 193 5.00 10.65 7.57
N ALA A 194 5.19 9.35 7.33
CA ALA A 194 5.81 8.45 8.29
C ALA A 194 7.24 8.90 8.66
N ASN A 195 8.05 9.28 7.67
CA ASN A 195 9.42 9.78 7.89
C ASN A 195 9.44 11.09 8.69
N PHE A 196 8.57 12.06 8.38
CA PHE A 196 8.50 13.32 9.11
C PHE A 196 8.02 13.14 10.54
N LEU A 197 7.00 12.29 10.77
CA LEU A 197 6.53 11.96 12.11
C LEU A 197 7.62 11.24 12.93
N GLY A 198 8.31 10.25 12.33
CA GLY A 198 9.44 9.58 12.97
C GLY A 198 10.60 10.53 13.31
N SER A 199 10.80 11.59 12.53
CA SER A 199 11.80 12.63 12.81
C SER A 199 11.31 13.74 13.77
N TYR A 200 10.11 13.58 14.34
CA TYR A 200 9.41 14.57 15.16
C TYR A 200 9.29 15.95 14.50
N GLN A 201 8.76 15.97 13.26
CA GLN A 201 8.50 17.18 12.48
C GLN A 201 7.02 17.24 12.04
N PRO A 202 6.08 17.42 12.99
CA PRO A 202 4.65 17.34 12.75
C PRO A 202 4.14 18.38 11.75
N ASP A 203 4.70 19.60 11.77
CA ASP A 203 4.39 20.64 10.77
C ASP A 203 4.72 20.22 9.33
N ARG A 204 5.86 19.55 9.14
CA ARG A 204 6.28 19.06 7.82
C ARG A 204 5.43 17.87 7.39
N ALA A 205 5.05 17.00 8.32
CA ALA A 205 4.11 15.92 8.07
C ALA A 205 2.74 16.46 7.60
N LYS A 206 2.19 17.46 8.30
CA LYS A 206 0.92 18.11 7.94
C LYS A 206 0.96 18.77 6.57
N ARG A 207 2.04 19.51 6.25
CA ARG A 207 2.23 20.11 4.92
C ARG A 207 2.34 19.05 3.83
N THR A 208 3.03 17.95 4.10
CA THR A 208 3.17 16.83 3.18
C THR A 208 1.83 16.17 2.90
N MET A 209 1.00 15.97 3.94
CA MET A 209 -0.38 15.50 3.79
C MET A 209 -1.17 16.41 2.85
N TRP A 210 -1.13 17.73 3.04
CA TRP A 210 -1.86 18.67 2.17
C TRP A 210 -1.39 18.63 0.73
N VAL A 211 -0.08 18.64 0.49
CA VAL A 211 0.48 18.56 -0.88
C VAL A 211 0.11 17.22 -1.53
N GLY A 212 0.26 16.12 -0.81
CA GLY A 212 -0.11 14.78 -1.26
C GLY A 212 -1.59 14.67 -1.59
N PHE A 213 -2.46 15.21 -0.74
CA PHE A 213 -3.90 15.25 -0.94
C PHE A 213 -4.29 16.05 -2.17
N VAL A 214 -3.74 17.26 -2.35
CA VAL A 214 -4.05 18.09 -3.53
C VAL A 214 -3.61 17.40 -4.82
N LEU A 215 -2.38 16.89 -4.87
CA LEU A 215 -1.88 16.19 -6.06
C LEU A 215 -2.65 14.90 -6.34
N GLY A 216 -2.93 14.11 -5.30
CA GLY A 216 -3.71 12.88 -5.41
C GLY A 216 -5.17 13.13 -5.78
N ALA A 217 -5.77 14.22 -5.31
CA ALA A 217 -7.12 14.65 -5.69
C ALA A 217 -7.18 15.05 -7.17
N PHE A 218 -6.20 15.81 -7.67
CA PHE A 218 -6.09 16.13 -9.09
C PHE A 218 -5.91 14.87 -9.94
N ALA A 219 -5.09 13.91 -9.49
CA ALA A 219 -4.90 12.64 -10.18
C ALA A 219 -6.17 11.80 -10.20
N SER A 220 -6.87 11.69 -9.06
CA SER A 220 -8.14 10.96 -8.92
C SER A 220 -9.23 11.55 -9.82
N VAL A 221 -9.56 12.82 -9.62
CA VAL A 221 -10.61 13.50 -10.39
C VAL A 221 -10.25 13.61 -11.87
N GLY A 222 -8.98 13.90 -12.18
CA GLY A 222 -8.49 13.99 -13.55
C GLY A 222 -8.58 12.65 -14.29
N SER A 223 -8.23 11.55 -13.64
CA SER A 223 -8.33 10.21 -14.23
C SER A 223 -9.79 9.77 -14.43
N ALA A 224 -10.68 10.06 -13.47
CA ALA A 224 -12.10 9.83 -13.63
C ALA A 224 -12.70 10.68 -14.77
N LEU A 225 -12.27 11.94 -14.91
CA LEU A 225 -12.67 12.81 -16.00
C LEU A 225 -12.23 12.27 -17.37
N VAL A 226 -11.00 11.76 -17.49
CA VAL A 226 -10.52 11.10 -18.71
C VAL A 226 -11.39 9.90 -19.05
N VAL A 227 -11.70 9.04 -18.08
CA VAL A 227 -12.59 7.90 -18.31
C VAL A 227 -13.98 8.36 -18.76
N PHE A 228 -14.52 9.40 -18.14
CA PHE A 228 -15.84 9.93 -18.51
C PHE A 228 -15.87 10.49 -19.93
N LEU A 229 -14.86 11.27 -20.33
CA LEU A 229 -14.77 11.89 -21.65
C LEU A 229 -14.55 10.84 -22.76
N PHE A 230 -13.71 9.84 -22.50
CA PHE A 230 -13.38 8.77 -23.45
C PHE A 230 -14.21 7.51 -23.24
N ARG A 231 -15.39 7.62 -22.62
CA ARG A 231 -16.21 6.46 -22.23
C ARG A 231 -16.62 5.54 -23.37
N TYR A 232 -16.91 6.09 -24.55
CA TYR A 232 -17.31 5.31 -25.71
C TYR A 232 -16.13 4.49 -26.27
N PRO A 233 -14.99 5.09 -26.67
CA PRO A 233 -13.87 4.32 -27.21
C PRO A 233 -13.24 3.36 -26.18
N ILE A 234 -13.28 3.68 -24.88
CA ILE A 234 -12.81 2.76 -23.84
C ILE A 234 -13.68 1.50 -23.82
N VAL A 235 -15.01 1.65 -23.77
CA VAL A 235 -15.94 0.52 -23.71
C VAL A 235 -15.89 -0.31 -25.00
N ASP A 236 -15.78 0.33 -26.16
CA ASP A 236 -15.60 -0.33 -27.46
C ASP A 236 -14.34 -1.21 -27.52
N ALA A 237 -13.27 -0.80 -26.82
CA ALA A 237 -12.04 -1.59 -26.75
C ALA A 237 -12.16 -2.84 -25.86
N PHE A 238 -13.11 -2.86 -24.92
CA PHE A 238 -13.32 -4.01 -24.02
C PHE A 238 -14.25 -5.07 -24.61
N THR A 239 -15.31 -4.66 -25.31
CA THR A 239 -16.31 -5.60 -25.83
C THR A 239 -16.96 -5.11 -27.13
N PRO A 240 -17.14 -6.00 -28.12
CA PRO A 240 -17.94 -5.72 -29.31
C PRO A 240 -19.45 -5.95 -29.12
N ASP A 241 -19.89 -6.48 -27.96
CA ASP A 241 -21.30 -6.83 -27.70
C ASP A 241 -22.15 -5.61 -27.31
N PRO A 242 -23.11 -5.17 -28.15
CA PRO A 242 -23.88 -3.95 -27.92
C PRO A 242 -24.73 -3.98 -26.64
N ASP A 243 -25.24 -5.15 -26.23
CA ASP A 243 -26.06 -5.28 -25.01
C ASP A 243 -25.20 -5.05 -23.76
N LEU A 244 -23.95 -5.53 -23.79
CA LEU A 244 -22.98 -5.32 -22.74
C LEU A 244 -22.52 -3.86 -22.68
N GLN A 245 -22.27 -3.25 -23.84
CA GLN A 245 -21.93 -1.83 -23.94
C GLN A 245 -23.02 -0.94 -23.36
N ALA A 246 -24.30 -1.18 -23.71
CA ALA A 246 -25.43 -0.43 -23.19
C ALA A 246 -25.48 -0.49 -21.65
N THR A 247 -25.28 -1.69 -21.08
CA THR A 247 -25.25 -1.91 -19.63
C THR A 247 -24.11 -1.12 -18.96
N ILE A 248 -22.92 -1.13 -19.54
CA ILE A 248 -21.75 -0.42 -19.02
C ILE A 248 -21.96 1.10 -19.11
N HIS A 249 -22.47 1.61 -20.23
CA HIS A 249 -22.64 3.04 -20.45
C HIS A 249 -23.60 3.72 -19.47
N VAL A 250 -24.58 2.99 -18.94
CA VAL A 250 -25.49 3.50 -17.90
C VAL A 250 -24.79 3.56 -16.55
N ALA A 251 -23.93 2.60 -16.23
CA ALA A 251 -23.22 2.54 -14.95
C ALA A 251 -21.96 3.44 -14.90
N LEU A 252 -21.32 3.69 -16.04
CA LEU A 252 -20.02 4.35 -16.10
C LEU A 252 -19.96 5.77 -15.48
N PRO A 253 -20.98 6.65 -15.65
CA PRO A 253 -20.97 7.95 -14.98
C PRO A 253 -20.95 7.82 -13.45
N ILE A 254 -21.68 6.85 -12.90
CA ILE A 254 -21.75 6.59 -11.46
C ILE A 254 -20.40 6.02 -10.98
N PHE A 255 -19.80 5.13 -11.76
CA PHE A 255 -18.44 4.65 -11.55
C PHE A 255 -17.42 5.79 -11.48
N CYS A 256 -17.49 6.78 -12.36
CA CYS A 256 -16.56 7.92 -12.34
C CYS A 256 -16.66 8.72 -11.04
N ILE A 257 -17.87 8.87 -10.48
CA ILE A 257 -18.07 9.49 -9.17
C ILE A 257 -17.48 8.62 -8.06
N ALA A 258 -17.75 7.31 -8.07
CA ALA A 258 -17.24 6.37 -7.07
C ALA A 258 -15.70 6.35 -7.04
N VAL A 259 -15.06 6.26 -8.21
CA VAL A 259 -13.60 6.25 -8.34
C VAL A 259 -12.98 7.58 -7.89
N SER A 260 -13.62 8.71 -8.22
CA SER A 260 -13.15 10.02 -7.75
C SER A 260 -13.11 10.08 -6.22
N LEU A 261 -14.18 9.64 -5.57
CA LEU A 261 -14.29 9.57 -4.10
C LEU A 261 -13.31 8.56 -3.50
N SER A 262 -13.19 7.38 -4.12
CA SER A 262 -12.24 6.35 -3.71
C SER A 262 -10.81 6.87 -3.72
N GLY A 263 -10.39 7.61 -4.76
CA GLY A 263 -9.05 8.18 -4.80
C GLY A 263 -8.82 9.29 -3.76
N LEU A 264 -9.83 10.10 -3.45
CA LEU A 264 -9.75 11.08 -2.35
C LEU A 264 -9.59 10.40 -1.00
N HIS A 265 -10.39 9.36 -0.74
CA HIS A 265 -10.31 8.56 0.47
C HIS A 265 -8.94 7.85 0.58
N LEU A 266 -8.46 7.22 -0.50
CA LEU A 266 -7.23 6.43 -0.50
C LEU A 266 -6.02 7.28 -0.12
N VAL A 267 -5.92 8.51 -0.62
CA VAL A 267 -4.79 9.40 -0.31
C VAL A 267 -4.80 9.81 1.17
N LEU A 268 -5.99 10.04 1.75
CA LEU A 268 -6.11 10.31 3.18
C LEU A 268 -5.85 9.04 4.02
N ALA A 269 -6.31 7.87 3.56
CA ALA A 269 -6.02 6.59 4.19
C ALA A 269 -4.51 6.32 4.24
N ALA A 270 -3.79 6.61 3.15
CA ALA A 270 -2.34 6.48 3.07
C ALA A 270 -1.60 7.33 4.13
N VAL A 271 -2.13 8.51 4.48
CA VAL A 271 -1.60 9.35 5.57
C VAL A 271 -1.78 8.66 6.93
N VAL A 272 -2.97 8.11 7.19
CA VAL A 272 -3.29 7.40 8.45
C VAL A 272 -2.52 6.08 8.56
N GLU A 273 -2.31 5.39 7.44
CA GLU A 273 -1.40 4.24 7.38
C GLU A 273 0.04 4.66 7.72
N GLY A 274 0.49 5.82 7.25
CA GLY A 274 1.79 6.40 7.62
C GLY A 274 1.91 6.73 9.12
N MET A 275 0.79 7.01 9.78
CA MET A 275 0.69 7.17 11.25
C MET A 275 0.59 5.83 12.00
N SER A 276 0.51 4.70 11.29
CA SER A 276 0.38 3.35 11.87
C SER A 276 -0.91 3.12 12.68
N LEU A 277 -1.97 3.89 12.41
CA LEU A 277 -3.25 3.82 13.13
C LEU A 277 -4.22 2.79 12.53
N ALA A 278 -3.85 1.51 12.61
CA ALA A 278 -4.60 0.41 12.01
C ALA A 278 -6.05 0.31 12.51
N SER A 279 -6.30 0.51 13.81
CA SER A 279 -7.64 0.42 14.40
C SER A 279 -8.61 1.45 13.82
N THR A 280 -8.12 2.67 13.56
CA THR A 280 -8.93 3.75 12.96
C THR A 280 -9.31 3.38 11.52
N LEU A 281 -8.37 2.85 10.74
CA LEU A 281 -8.62 2.40 9.38
C LEU A 281 -9.67 1.28 9.35
N VAL A 282 -9.51 0.24 10.18
CA VAL A 282 -10.47 -0.87 10.29
C VAL A 282 -11.87 -0.38 10.66
N CYS A 283 -11.98 0.58 11.58
CA CYS A 283 -13.27 1.16 11.96
C CYS A 283 -13.93 1.91 10.79
N ILE A 284 -13.19 2.78 10.12
CA ILE A 284 -13.71 3.56 8.97
C ILE A 284 -14.11 2.64 7.82
N THR A 285 -13.27 1.65 7.48
CA THR A 285 -13.55 0.66 6.43
C THR A 285 -14.74 -0.22 6.83
N GLY A 286 -14.83 -0.65 8.08
CA GLY A 286 -15.98 -1.40 8.59
C GLY A 286 -17.29 -0.63 8.43
N VAL A 287 -17.33 0.64 8.82
CA VAL A 287 -18.54 1.45 8.69
C VAL A 287 -18.85 1.76 7.23
N GLY A 288 -17.91 2.31 6.48
CA GLY A 288 -18.14 2.76 5.11
C GLY A 288 -18.37 1.62 4.12
N SER A 289 -17.55 0.56 4.18
CA SER A 289 -17.65 -0.57 3.24
C SER A 289 -18.71 -1.60 3.69
N TRP A 290 -18.79 -1.95 4.97
CA TRP A 290 -19.67 -3.04 5.40
C TRP A 290 -21.04 -2.56 5.89
N ALA A 291 -21.12 -1.45 6.61
CA ALA A 291 -22.39 -0.94 7.13
C ALA A 291 -23.14 -0.03 6.13
N ILE A 292 -22.45 0.58 5.17
CA ILE A 292 -23.05 1.51 4.21
C ILE A 292 -23.01 0.95 2.78
N LEU A 293 -21.82 0.69 2.21
CA LEU A 293 -21.68 0.29 0.81
C LEU A 293 -22.50 -0.97 0.49
N LEU A 294 -22.28 -2.06 1.24
CA LEU A 294 -22.90 -3.34 0.93
C LEU A 294 -24.44 -3.33 1.11
N PRO A 295 -25.01 -2.79 2.21
CA PRO A 295 -26.46 -2.66 2.35
C PRO A 295 -27.08 -1.73 1.30
N CYS A 296 -26.46 -0.60 0.98
CA CYS A 296 -26.95 0.31 -0.05
C CYS A 296 -26.90 -0.33 -1.45
N ALA A 297 -25.81 -1.05 -1.77
CA ALA A 297 -25.70 -1.80 -3.02
C ALA A 297 -26.80 -2.86 -3.13
N TYR A 298 -27.06 -3.61 -2.06
CA TYR A 298 -28.16 -4.58 -2.02
C TYR A 298 -29.54 -3.92 -2.20
N LEU A 299 -29.80 -2.82 -1.48
CA LEU A 299 -31.07 -2.10 -1.56
C LEU A 299 -31.32 -1.53 -2.96
N PHE A 300 -30.34 -0.80 -3.52
CA PHE A 300 -30.50 -0.12 -4.79
C PHE A 300 -30.41 -1.08 -5.98
N GLY A 301 -29.49 -2.04 -5.93
CA GLY A 301 -29.26 -3.00 -7.02
C GLY A 301 -30.34 -4.08 -7.09
N VAL A 302 -30.68 -4.69 -5.94
CA VAL A 302 -31.55 -5.87 -5.88
C VAL A 302 -32.98 -5.49 -5.50
N VAL A 303 -33.19 -4.84 -4.35
CA VAL A 303 -34.55 -4.61 -3.81
C VAL A 303 -35.34 -3.62 -4.67
N TRP A 304 -34.70 -2.54 -5.11
CA TRP A 304 -35.32 -1.54 -6.00
C TRP A 304 -35.18 -1.85 -7.49
N ASN A 305 -34.62 -3.02 -7.84
CA ASN A 305 -34.38 -3.42 -9.23
C ASN A 305 -33.56 -2.40 -10.04
N GLY A 306 -32.66 -1.67 -9.38
CA GLY A 306 -31.78 -0.69 -10.03
C GLY A 306 -30.62 -1.32 -10.80
N GLY A 307 -30.45 -2.64 -10.76
CA GLY A 307 -29.47 -3.38 -11.54
C GLY A 307 -28.03 -2.95 -11.26
N LEU A 308 -27.18 -2.93 -12.30
CA LEU A 308 -25.79 -2.51 -12.19
C LEU A 308 -25.64 -1.07 -11.65
N PRO A 309 -26.38 -0.05 -12.17
CA PRO A 309 -26.32 1.31 -11.62
C PRO A 309 -26.60 1.39 -10.12
N GLY A 310 -27.56 0.59 -9.62
CA GLY A 310 -27.88 0.53 -8.19
C GLY A 310 -26.70 0.05 -7.33
N LEU A 311 -25.97 -0.97 -7.79
CA LEU A 311 -24.77 -1.46 -7.10
C LEU A 311 -23.70 -0.36 -6.98
N TRP A 312 -23.47 0.40 -8.07
CA TRP A 312 -22.49 1.48 -8.10
C TRP A 312 -22.90 2.68 -7.26
N TRP A 313 -24.19 2.99 -7.14
CA TRP A 313 -24.66 3.99 -6.18
C TRP A 313 -24.37 3.59 -4.72
N GLY A 314 -24.45 2.30 -4.40
CA GLY A 314 -23.98 1.78 -3.12
C GLY A 314 -22.50 2.07 -2.89
N SER A 315 -21.66 1.83 -3.91
CA SER A 315 -20.22 2.17 -3.88
C SER A 315 -19.97 3.67 -3.68
N VAL A 316 -20.71 4.55 -4.36
CA VAL A 316 -20.61 6.00 -4.17
C VAL A 316 -20.89 6.39 -2.71
N LEU A 317 -21.96 5.88 -2.10
CA LEU A 317 -22.30 6.21 -0.71
C LEU A 317 -21.25 5.68 0.29
N GLY A 318 -20.75 4.47 0.06
CA GLY A 318 -19.69 3.88 0.88
C GLY A 318 -18.40 4.69 0.83
N GLU A 319 -17.91 4.99 -0.37
CA GLU A 319 -16.68 5.77 -0.57
C GLU A 319 -16.83 7.21 -0.07
N LEU A 320 -18.01 7.82 -0.23
CA LEU A 320 -18.30 9.13 0.34
C LEU A 320 -18.24 9.11 1.86
N ALA A 321 -18.83 8.09 2.50
CA ALA A 321 -18.79 7.94 3.95
C ALA A 321 -17.35 7.71 4.45
N LYS A 322 -16.59 6.83 3.80
CA LYS A 322 -15.17 6.61 4.11
C LYS A 322 -14.36 7.89 3.98
N PHE A 323 -14.55 8.64 2.90
CA PHE A 323 -13.89 9.93 2.70
C PHE A 323 -14.25 10.94 3.80
N ALA A 324 -15.54 11.11 4.09
CA ALA A 324 -16.01 12.07 5.09
C ALA A 324 -15.50 11.73 6.50
N MET A 325 -15.54 10.46 6.90
CA MET A 325 -15.01 9.99 8.18
C MET A 325 -13.49 10.20 8.27
N MET A 326 -12.75 9.90 7.21
CA MET A 326 -11.29 10.07 7.17
C MET A 326 -10.90 11.56 7.24
N ALA A 327 -11.58 12.41 6.48
CA ALA A 327 -11.36 13.84 6.48
C ALA A 327 -11.70 14.46 7.85
N GLY A 328 -12.82 14.05 8.46
CA GLY A 328 -13.19 14.46 9.81
C GLY A 328 -12.16 14.03 10.86
N PHE A 329 -11.67 12.79 10.78
CA PHE A 329 -10.63 12.28 11.68
C PHE A 329 -9.33 13.10 11.55
N LEU A 330 -8.83 13.32 10.33
CA LEU A 330 -7.59 14.08 10.09
C LEU A 330 -7.73 15.58 10.39
N TYR A 331 -8.95 16.12 10.40
CA TYR A 331 -9.19 17.51 10.80
C TYR A 331 -9.03 17.71 12.32
N HIS A 332 -9.43 16.72 13.11
CA HIS A 332 -9.38 16.77 14.58
C HIS A 332 -8.10 16.20 15.20
N ILE A 333 -7.23 15.60 14.39
CA ILE A 333 -6.02 14.96 14.90
C ILE A 333 -4.98 15.99 15.37
N ASP A 334 -4.39 15.74 16.53
CA ASP A 334 -3.23 16.48 17.01
C ASP A 334 -1.96 15.89 16.36
N TRP A 335 -1.29 16.71 15.55
CA TRP A 335 -0.09 16.28 14.83
C TRP A 335 1.12 16.13 15.76
N ASP A 336 1.19 16.93 16.84
CA ASP A 336 2.27 16.84 17.82
C ASP A 336 2.15 15.54 18.62
N GLU A 337 0.93 15.17 19.01
CA GLU A 337 0.64 13.88 19.65
C GLU A 337 1.04 12.70 18.75
N MET A 338 0.70 12.74 17.46
CA MET A 338 1.09 11.71 16.50
C MET A 338 2.61 11.64 16.30
N GLY A 339 3.30 12.79 16.37
CA GLY A 339 4.76 12.84 16.36
C GLY A 339 5.36 12.11 17.56
N MET A 340 4.84 12.37 18.77
CA MET A 340 5.30 11.69 19.99
C MET A 340 5.04 10.19 19.93
N LEU A 341 3.85 9.80 19.48
CA LEU A 341 3.47 8.41 19.31
C LEU A 341 4.39 7.69 18.30
N ALA A 342 4.76 8.34 17.19
CA ALA A 342 5.70 7.79 16.22
C ALA A 342 7.11 7.58 16.80
N VAL A 343 7.60 8.53 17.62
CA VAL A 343 8.89 8.39 18.32
C VAL A 343 8.84 7.20 19.28
N LYS A 344 7.79 7.11 20.10
CA LYS A 344 7.56 6.01 21.06
C LYS A 344 7.46 4.64 20.39
N MET A 345 6.89 4.56 19.18
CA MET A 345 6.82 3.31 18.41
C MET A 345 8.13 2.96 17.68
N SER A 346 9.02 3.94 17.44
CA SER A 346 10.27 3.74 16.70
C SER A 346 11.37 3.08 17.52
N GLU A 347 11.35 3.31 18.83
CA GLU A 347 12.31 2.75 19.78
C GLU A 347 11.60 1.72 20.68
N GLY A 348 12.33 1.06 21.57
CA GLY A 348 11.76 0.03 22.46
C GLY A 348 10.68 0.57 23.40
N GLU A 349 10.35 -0.17 24.47
CA GLU A 349 9.65 0.45 25.60
C GLU A 349 10.56 1.55 26.17
N MET A 350 10.36 2.79 25.70
CA MET A 350 10.94 4.00 26.28
C MET A 350 9.95 4.55 27.29
N ASP A 351 10.48 4.91 28.46
CA ASP A 351 9.72 5.66 29.45
C ASP A 351 9.49 7.09 28.93
N ASP A 352 8.46 7.77 29.42
CA ASP A 352 8.03 9.07 28.86
C ASP A 352 9.13 10.15 28.96
N GLU A 353 10.02 10.06 29.96
CA GLU A 353 11.21 10.94 30.09
C GLU A 353 12.24 10.71 28.97
N GLU A 354 12.46 9.45 28.56
CA GLU A 354 13.40 9.13 27.48
C GLU A 354 12.85 9.59 26.13
N VAL A 355 11.54 9.46 25.92
CA VAL A 355 10.86 9.97 24.72
C VAL A 355 11.03 11.48 24.62
N GLU A 356 10.86 12.21 25.72
CA GLU A 356 11.03 13.67 25.75
C GLU A 356 12.47 14.08 25.44
N GLU A 357 13.48 13.39 25.99
CA GLU A 357 14.88 13.66 25.67
C GLU A 357 15.20 13.41 24.19
N ASP A 358 14.69 12.31 23.63
CA ASP A 358 14.97 11.94 22.25
C ASP A 358 14.21 12.85 21.24
N VAL A 359 13.00 13.28 21.60
CA VAL A 359 12.28 14.36 20.91
C VAL A 359 13.13 15.65 20.87
N ILE A 360 13.67 16.09 22.01
CA ILE A 360 14.51 17.30 22.08
C ILE A 360 15.77 17.13 21.20
N ARG A 361 16.39 15.94 21.20
CA ARG A 361 17.53 15.63 20.33
C ARG A 361 17.17 15.71 18.85
N ARG A 362 16.03 15.13 18.44
CA ARG A 362 15.54 15.16 17.05
C ARG A 362 15.22 16.59 16.60
N MET A 363 14.58 17.39 17.45
CA MET A 363 14.33 18.81 17.20
C MET A 363 15.64 19.60 17.02
N THR A 364 16.59 19.44 17.94
CA THR A 364 17.89 20.14 17.90
C THR A 364 18.69 19.78 16.63
N ARG A 365 18.60 18.52 16.19
CA ARG A 365 19.22 18.05 14.94
C ARG A 365 18.57 18.65 13.69
N SER A 366 17.25 18.80 13.69
CA SER A 366 16.50 19.45 12.61
C SER A 366 16.85 20.93 12.49
N MET A 367 17.03 21.62 13.63
CA MET A 367 17.42 23.05 13.67
C MET A 367 18.87 23.29 13.25
N SER A 368 19.77 22.32 13.49
CA SER A 368 21.20 22.44 13.13
C SER A 368 21.51 22.06 11.68
N THR A 369 20.61 21.40 10.96
CA THR A 369 20.71 21.29 9.49
C THR A 369 20.42 22.65 8.85
N PRO A 370 21.38 23.29 8.15
CA PRO A 370 21.12 24.57 7.49
C PRO A 370 19.95 24.41 6.53
N SER A 371 18.96 25.29 6.67
CA SER A 371 17.77 25.33 5.82
C SER A 371 18.19 25.39 4.35
N LEU A 372 17.80 24.37 3.57
CA LEU A 372 17.98 24.20 2.12
C LEU A 372 17.30 25.29 1.25
N LEU A 373 17.07 26.49 1.78
CA LEU A 373 16.42 27.59 1.08
C LEU A 373 17.31 28.32 0.07
N SER A 374 18.54 27.87 -0.20
CA SER A 374 19.48 28.61 -1.06
C SER A 374 19.80 28.01 -2.43
N ASN A 375 19.22 26.87 -2.87
CA ASN A 375 19.45 26.43 -4.26
C ASN A 375 18.41 25.46 -4.83
N PRO A 376 17.60 25.86 -5.84
CA PRO A 376 16.57 25.00 -6.43
C PRO A 376 17.10 23.93 -7.39
N VAL A 377 18.38 23.96 -7.78
CA VAL A 377 18.96 23.04 -8.78
C VAL A 377 19.69 21.84 -8.15
N LEU A 378 20.04 21.91 -6.86
CA LEU A 378 20.76 20.83 -6.16
C LEU A 378 19.83 19.80 -5.47
N SER A 379 18.51 20.01 -5.49
CA SER A 379 17.51 19.09 -4.92
C SER A 379 17.39 17.76 -5.67
N ASN A 380 17.86 17.68 -6.93
CA ASN A 380 17.95 16.42 -7.66
C ASN A 380 19.10 15.51 -7.16
N PHE A 381 19.97 16.01 -6.28
CA PHE A 381 21.13 15.29 -5.75
C PHE A 381 21.22 15.34 -4.21
N SER A 382 20.12 15.61 -3.51
CA SER A 382 20.15 15.57 -2.05
C SER A 382 20.46 14.15 -1.56
N THR A 383 21.68 13.98 -1.07
CA THR A 383 22.17 12.81 -0.36
C THR A 383 21.14 12.32 0.66
N PRO A 384 20.89 10.99 0.76
CA PRO A 384 19.96 10.46 1.74
C PRO A 384 20.45 10.81 3.16
N GLN A 385 19.50 11.18 4.03
CA GLN A 385 19.72 11.48 5.45
C GLN A 385 20.67 10.46 6.08
N GLN A 386 21.72 10.93 6.75
CA GLN A 386 22.57 10.08 7.58
C GLN A 386 21.78 9.55 8.76
N VAL A 387 21.28 8.32 8.67
CA VAL A 387 20.83 7.54 9.82
C VAL A 387 22.08 6.98 10.50
N ARG A 388 22.49 7.56 11.63
CA ARG A 388 23.50 6.94 12.51
C ARG A 388 22.77 5.94 13.43
N PRO A 389 23.35 4.77 13.71
CA PRO A 389 22.74 3.81 14.61
C PRO A 389 22.78 4.36 16.04
N HIS A 390 21.61 4.62 16.63
CA HIS A 390 21.49 5.02 18.05
C HIS A 390 21.97 3.91 19.01
N HIS A 391 22.11 2.67 18.54
CA HIS A 391 22.48 1.51 19.38
C HIS A 391 23.98 1.29 19.61
N ARG A 392 24.86 2.08 19.02
CA ARG A 392 26.30 2.05 19.34
C ARG A 392 26.80 3.47 19.49
N LEU A 393 26.56 4.06 20.66
CA LEU A 393 27.50 5.03 21.20
C LEU A 393 28.88 4.34 21.15
N SER A 394 29.87 4.99 20.52
CA SER A 394 31.27 4.57 20.65
C SER A 394 31.57 4.45 22.15
N GLU A 395 32.49 3.58 22.57
CA GLU A 395 32.88 3.52 23.99
C GLU A 395 33.27 4.91 24.53
N ASP A 396 33.83 5.76 23.67
CA ASP A 396 34.13 7.17 23.94
C ASP A 396 32.87 8.02 24.22
N ASP A 397 31.77 7.80 23.48
CA ASP A 397 30.52 8.53 23.68
C ASP A 397 29.79 8.07 24.96
N ARG A 398 29.89 6.78 25.31
CA ARG A 398 29.42 6.27 26.61
C ARG A 398 30.22 6.87 27.76
N MET A 399 31.54 6.98 27.60
CA MET A 399 32.41 7.60 28.60
C MET A 399 32.08 9.09 28.78
N LEU A 400 31.85 9.81 27.69
CA LEU A 400 31.39 11.21 27.72
C LEU A 400 30.03 11.39 28.39
N HIS A 401 29.07 10.48 28.12
CA HIS A 401 27.77 10.49 28.79
C HIS A 401 27.89 10.21 30.30
N LEU A 402 28.73 9.26 30.70
CA LEU A 402 29.00 8.98 32.12
C LEU A 402 29.69 10.16 32.81
N LEU A 403 30.63 10.83 32.14
CA LEU A 403 31.30 12.01 32.68
C LEU A 403 30.35 13.20 32.81
N HIS A 404 29.47 13.43 31.84
CA HIS A 404 28.43 14.45 31.93
C HIS A 404 27.40 14.14 33.02
N ALA A 405 26.99 12.88 33.18
CA ALA A 405 26.08 12.46 34.26
C ALA A 405 26.74 12.64 35.64
N ALA A 406 28.02 12.29 35.78
CA ALA A 406 28.79 12.51 36.99
C ALA A 406 28.96 14.01 37.32
N ALA A 407 29.23 14.86 36.32
CA ALA A 407 29.34 16.29 36.50
C ALA A 407 28.00 16.93 36.90
N LYS A 408 26.87 16.45 36.35
CA LYS A 408 25.52 16.93 36.70
C LYS A 408 25.14 16.55 38.13
N ASN A 409 25.52 15.36 38.58
CA ASN A 409 25.33 14.92 39.98
C ASN A 409 26.24 15.67 40.97
N ALA A 410 27.48 15.97 40.59
CA ALA A 410 28.37 16.80 41.41
C ALA A 410 27.83 18.23 41.59
N ASN A 411 27.28 18.84 40.53
CA ASN A 411 26.63 20.15 40.60
C ASN A 411 25.35 20.15 41.44
N ARG A 412 24.61 19.02 41.45
CA ARG A 412 23.42 18.85 42.29
C ARG A 412 23.80 18.76 43.77
N SER A 413 24.89 18.05 44.09
CA SER A 413 25.43 17.94 45.45
C SER A 413 25.97 19.27 46.00
N TYR A 414 26.58 20.10 45.16
CA TYR A 414 27.03 21.45 45.54
C TYR A 414 25.86 22.39 45.83
N ARG A 415 24.81 22.36 45.00
CA ARG A 415 23.60 23.19 45.23
C ARG A 415 22.82 22.83 46.48
N THR A 416 22.84 21.56 46.91
CA THR A 416 22.21 21.13 48.17
C THR A 416 23.04 21.48 49.41
N ALA A 417 24.37 21.66 49.26
CA ALA A 417 25.24 22.06 50.36
C ALA A 417 25.17 23.57 50.64
N ASP A 418 24.89 24.41 49.64
CA ASP A 418 24.66 25.86 49.82
C ASP A 418 23.24 26.20 50.34
N SER A 419 22.36 25.21 50.48
CA SER A 419 20.97 25.37 50.95
C SER A 419 20.70 24.78 52.35
N LEU A 420 21.74 24.42 53.09
CA LEU A 420 21.72 24.03 54.51
C LEU A 420 22.66 24.94 55.29
#